data_AF-A0A8J4Y750-F1
#
_entry.id   AF-A0A8J4Y750-F1
#
_cell.length_a   1.000
_cell.length_b   1.000
_cell.length_c   1.000
_cell.angle_alpha   90.00
_cell.angle_beta   90.00
_cell.angle_gamma   90.00
#
_symmetry.space_group_name_H-M   'P 1'
#
loop_
_entity.id
_entity.type
_entity.pdbx_description
1 polymer ?
#
loop_
_entity_poly.entity_id
_entity_poly.type
_entity_poly.pdbx_seq_one_letter_code
_entity_poly.pdbx_strand_id
1 'polypeptide(L)'
;MALYFALQALRTQEGSEAHVCFFIIQLLLLKPAELRNRVQEFVKENTPDHWRQNNWYEKHMAFHRKYPEKFSPESILAEQGTLTAQYQTLPIYFSNVCLRFLPVLDIIIHRFLELHQVHKNLETILERLGMLYKFHDRPITYLYNTLHYYENKLRERPNLKRRLVVAVIMSQQEIRPQGWALTEAYRQYLARPADDITWNPELSYYTGLVRRLVHSILF
;
A
#
# COMPACT_ATOMS: atom_id res chain seq x y z
N MET A 1 -16.30 0.98 -2.62
CA MET A 1 -15.13 0.17 -3.07
C MET A 1 -14.27 -0.30 -1.89
N ALA A 2 -13.61 0.59 -1.13
CA ALA A 2 -12.78 0.18 0.03
C ALA A 2 -13.55 -0.65 1.09
N LEU A 3 -14.78 -0.26 1.43
CA LEU A 3 -15.63 -1.02 2.35
C LEU A 3 -15.96 -2.43 1.83
N TYR A 4 -16.19 -2.58 0.53
CA TYR A 4 -16.46 -3.88 -0.08
C TYR A 4 -15.24 -4.82 0.02
N PHE A 5 -14.05 -4.28 -0.21
CA PHE A 5 -12.81 -5.03 -0.03
C PHE A 5 -12.56 -5.42 1.43
N ALA A 6 -12.81 -4.51 2.37
CA ALA A 6 -12.72 -4.82 3.79
C ALA A 6 -13.70 -5.94 4.19
N LEU A 7 -14.95 -5.85 3.73
CA LEU A 7 -15.97 -6.87 3.97
C LEU A 7 -15.59 -8.23 3.38
N GLN A 8 -15.00 -8.26 2.18
CA GLN A 8 -14.51 -9.51 1.56
C GLN A 8 -13.32 -10.09 2.34
N ALA A 9 -12.35 -9.24 2.71
CA ALA A 9 -11.13 -9.68 3.41
C ALA A 9 -11.43 -10.22 4.83
N LEU A 10 -12.46 -9.69 5.48
CA LEU A 10 -12.90 -10.07 6.82
C LEU A 10 -13.84 -11.30 6.86
N ARG A 11 -14.14 -11.93 5.71
CA ARG A 11 -14.95 -13.14 5.69
C ARG A 11 -14.21 -14.32 6.32
N THR A 12 -14.93 -15.12 7.11
CA THR A 12 -14.46 -16.34 7.77
C THR A 12 -14.52 -17.57 6.86
N GLN A 13 -14.45 -17.39 5.55
CA GLN A 13 -14.51 -18.50 4.60
C GLN A 13 -13.24 -19.34 4.68
N GLU A 14 -13.40 -20.67 4.59
CA GLU A 14 -12.31 -21.65 4.64
C GLU A 14 -12.18 -22.41 3.31
N GLY A 15 -11.02 -23.02 3.08
CA GLY A 15 -10.78 -23.90 1.93
C GLY A 15 -11.00 -23.21 0.57
N SER A 16 -11.75 -23.86 -0.32
CA SER A 16 -11.99 -23.37 -1.69
C SER A 16 -12.73 -22.04 -1.75
N GLU A 17 -13.60 -21.76 -0.80
CA GLU A 17 -14.36 -20.50 -0.77
C GLU A 17 -13.46 -19.29 -0.49
N ALA A 18 -12.48 -19.47 0.40
CA ALA A 18 -11.47 -18.45 0.64
C ALA A 18 -10.75 -18.09 -0.66
N HIS A 19 -10.33 -19.09 -1.45
CA HIS A 19 -9.64 -18.86 -2.72
C HIS A 19 -10.48 -18.05 -3.71
N VAL A 20 -11.78 -18.34 -3.82
CA VAL A 20 -12.70 -17.57 -4.66
C VAL A 20 -12.81 -16.12 -4.17
N CYS A 21 -12.94 -15.91 -2.86
CA CYS A 21 -12.97 -14.57 -2.28
C CYS A 21 -11.72 -13.75 -2.64
N PHE A 22 -10.52 -14.32 -2.45
CA PHE A 22 -9.27 -13.63 -2.80
C PHE A 22 -9.08 -13.42 -4.29
N PHE A 23 -9.57 -14.35 -5.11
CA PHE A 23 -9.59 -14.17 -6.56
C PHE A 23 -10.50 -13.00 -6.97
N ILE A 24 -11.68 -12.86 -6.34
CA ILE A 24 -12.56 -11.70 -6.59
C ILE A 24 -11.87 -10.40 -6.16
N ILE A 25 -11.21 -10.38 -5.00
CA ILE A 25 -10.44 -9.21 -4.54
C ILE A 25 -9.38 -8.86 -5.60
N GLN A 26 -8.60 -9.83 -6.05
CA GLN A 26 -7.59 -9.63 -7.08
C GLN A 26 -8.19 -9.09 -8.38
N LEU A 27 -9.30 -9.67 -8.86
CA LEU A 27 -9.96 -9.22 -10.08
C LEU A 27 -10.38 -7.76 -9.95
N LEU A 28 -10.99 -7.38 -8.84
CA LEU A 28 -11.44 -6.01 -8.63
C LEU A 28 -10.29 -5.01 -8.47
N LEU A 29 -9.15 -5.43 -7.92
CA LEU A 29 -7.96 -4.57 -7.78
C LEU A 29 -7.16 -4.43 -9.08
N LEU A 30 -7.04 -5.52 -9.85
CA LEU A 30 -6.06 -5.61 -10.93
C LEU A 30 -6.67 -5.54 -12.33
N LYS A 31 -7.90 -6.03 -12.52
CA LYS A 31 -8.54 -6.11 -13.84
C LYS A 31 -9.02 -4.72 -14.31
N PRO A 32 -9.80 -3.95 -13.52
CA PRO A 32 -10.06 -2.56 -13.86
C PRO A 32 -8.77 -1.72 -13.76
N ALA A 33 -8.50 -0.90 -14.78
CA ALA A 33 -7.40 0.05 -14.72
C ALA A 33 -7.72 1.25 -13.81
N GLU A 34 -8.98 1.45 -13.44
CA GLU A 34 -9.47 2.66 -12.80
C GLU A 34 -8.75 2.97 -11.48
N LEU A 35 -8.74 2.02 -10.53
CA LEU A 35 -8.07 2.22 -9.24
C LEU A 35 -6.56 2.44 -9.42
N ARG A 36 -5.94 1.67 -10.32
CA ARG A 36 -4.51 1.80 -10.62
C ARG A 36 -4.17 3.19 -11.18
N ASN A 37 -4.95 3.69 -12.13
CA ASN A 37 -4.76 5.01 -12.73
C ASN A 37 -4.94 6.11 -11.67
N ARG A 38 -5.99 6.00 -10.85
CA ARG A 38 -6.24 6.91 -9.71
C ARG A 38 -5.03 6.95 -8.75
N VAL A 39 -4.49 5.79 -8.38
CA VAL A 39 -3.32 5.70 -7.47
C VAL A 39 -2.08 6.29 -8.11
N GLN A 40 -1.76 5.93 -9.35
CA GLN A 40 -0.57 6.41 -10.06
C GLN A 40 -0.57 7.94 -10.19
N GLU A 41 -1.71 8.51 -10.59
CA GLU A 41 -1.83 9.95 -10.73
C GLU A 41 -1.81 10.68 -9.39
N PHE A 42 -2.53 10.16 -8.38
CA PHE A 42 -2.53 10.76 -7.05
C PHE A 42 -1.12 10.82 -6.44
N VAL A 43 -0.37 9.72 -6.54
CA VAL A 43 0.99 9.60 -5.99
C VAL A 43 2.01 10.47 -6.72
N LYS A 44 1.83 10.66 -8.03
CA LYS A 44 2.68 11.51 -8.86
C LYS A 44 2.50 12.99 -8.53
N GLU A 45 1.26 13.44 -8.40
CA GLU A 45 0.94 14.87 -8.29
C GLU A 45 0.97 15.40 -6.84
N ASN A 46 0.92 14.50 -5.84
CA ASN A 46 0.79 14.87 -4.43
C ASN A 46 1.92 14.31 -3.54
N THR A 47 2.17 15.01 -2.43
CA THR A 47 3.00 14.51 -1.33
C THR A 47 2.18 14.42 -0.04
N PRO A 48 2.57 13.56 0.93
CA PRO A 48 1.82 13.37 2.17
C PRO A 48 1.84 14.58 3.10
N ASP A 49 2.93 15.36 3.06
CA ASP A 49 3.11 16.57 3.87
C ASP A 49 2.23 17.72 3.35
N HIS A 50 0.92 17.54 3.36
CA HIS A 50 -0.03 18.53 2.82
C HIS A 50 0.06 19.88 3.55
N TRP A 51 0.48 19.88 4.83
CA TRP A 51 0.71 21.10 5.60
C TRP A 51 1.90 21.93 5.11
N ARG A 52 2.78 21.36 4.27
CA ARG A 52 3.87 22.08 3.61
C ARG A 52 3.51 22.58 2.21
N GLN A 53 2.29 22.33 1.75
CA GLN A 53 1.82 22.70 0.41
C GLN A 53 0.83 23.87 0.49
N ASN A 54 1.07 24.90 -0.34
CA ASN A 54 0.17 26.05 -0.41
C ASN A 54 -1.05 25.81 -1.31
N ASN A 55 -1.01 24.78 -2.17
CA ASN A 55 -2.04 24.48 -3.18
C ASN A 55 -2.66 23.08 -3.02
N TRP A 56 -2.65 22.51 -1.81
CA TRP A 56 -3.22 21.19 -1.55
C TRP A 56 -4.70 21.10 -1.99
N TYR A 57 -5.52 22.07 -1.58
CA TYR A 57 -6.95 22.05 -1.87
C TYR A 57 -7.22 22.07 -3.39
N GLU A 58 -6.48 22.89 -4.14
CA GLU A 58 -6.61 22.96 -5.60
C GLU A 58 -6.27 21.63 -6.28
N LYS A 59 -5.14 21.00 -5.87
CA LYS A 59 -4.74 19.68 -6.36
C LYS A 59 -5.75 18.59 -6.00
N HIS A 60 -6.24 18.62 -4.76
CA HIS A 60 -7.26 17.69 -4.28
C HIS A 60 -8.56 17.85 -5.07
N MET A 61 -9.03 19.08 -5.31
CA MET A 61 -10.22 19.34 -6.13
C MET A 61 -10.02 18.98 -7.60
N ALA A 62 -8.82 19.18 -8.16
CA ALA A 62 -8.49 18.70 -9.50
C ALA A 62 -8.58 17.16 -9.60
N PHE A 63 -8.08 16.45 -8.59
CA PHE A 63 -8.19 14.99 -8.52
C PHE A 63 -9.66 14.53 -8.49
N HIS A 64 -10.51 15.12 -7.64
CA HIS A 64 -11.94 14.76 -7.56
C HIS A 64 -12.73 15.15 -8.81
N ARG A 65 -12.38 16.24 -9.49
CA ARG A 65 -12.99 16.58 -10.80
C ARG A 65 -12.66 15.54 -11.87
N LYS A 66 -11.44 15.01 -11.87
CA LYS A 66 -11.01 13.97 -12.81
C LYS A 66 -11.55 12.59 -12.46
N TYR A 67 -11.61 12.29 -11.16
CA TYR A 67 -12.01 11.00 -10.62
C TYR A 67 -13.16 11.16 -9.63
N PRO A 68 -14.37 11.53 -10.09
CA PRO A 68 -15.49 11.76 -9.22
C PRO A 68 -15.82 10.51 -8.39
N GLU A 69 -16.18 10.75 -7.13
CA GLU A 69 -16.57 9.72 -6.18
C GLU A 69 -18.04 9.87 -5.83
N LYS A 70 -18.81 8.79 -6.03
CA LYS A 70 -20.25 8.74 -5.78
C LYS A 70 -20.50 7.99 -4.48
N PHE A 71 -21.17 8.66 -3.55
CA PHE A 71 -21.38 8.14 -2.20
C PHE A 71 -22.84 7.74 -1.92
N SER A 72 -23.80 8.27 -2.69
CA SER A 72 -25.21 8.00 -2.50
C SER A 72 -25.81 7.18 -3.65
N PRO A 73 -26.69 6.20 -3.38
CA PRO A 73 -27.43 5.50 -4.43
C PRO A 73 -28.19 6.45 -5.38
N GLU A 74 -28.68 7.57 -4.85
CA GLU A 74 -29.40 8.59 -5.60
C GLU A 74 -28.51 9.31 -6.60
N SER A 75 -27.21 9.49 -6.30
CA SER A 75 -26.24 10.05 -7.28
C SER A 75 -26.01 9.12 -8.47
N ILE A 76 -26.19 7.81 -8.27
CA ILE A 76 -26.09 6.79 -9.33
C ILE A 76 -27.38 6.78 -10.15
N LEU A 77 -28.53 6.91 -9.50
CA LEU A 77 -29.86 6.95 -10.15
C LEU A 77 -30.11 8.26 -10.90
N ALA A 78 -29.58 9.38 -10.42
CA ALA A 78 -29.68 10.68 -11.06
C ALA A 78 -28.97 10.72 -12.43
N GLU A 79 -27.83 10.05 -12.57
CA GLU A 79 -27.15 9.90 -13.87
C GLU A 79 -27.91 8.98 -14.84
N GLN A 80 -28.72 8.06 -14.32
CA GLN A 80 -29.61 7.21 -15.12
C GLN A 80 -30.92 7.91 -15.50
N GLY A 81 -31.06 9.21 -15.20
CA GLY A 81 -32.21 10.04 -15.59
C GLY A 81 -33.49 9.74 -14.81
N THR A 82 -33.42 8.99 -13.71
CA THR A 82 -34.61 8.52 -12.98
C THR A 82 -35.05 9.43 -11.84
N LEU A 83 -34.17 10.29 -11.30
CA LEU A 83 -34.48 11.19 -10.18
C LEU A 83 -33.70 12.52 -10.26
N THR A 84 -34.36 13.63 -9.93
CA THR A 84 -33.69 14.94 -9.72
C THR A 84 -33.13 14.99 -8.31
N ALA A 85 -31.92 14.47 -8.12
CA ALA A 85 -31.28 14.46 -6.80
C ALA A 85 -30.77 15.85 -6.38
N GLN A 86 -31.48 16.52 -5.47
CA GLN A 86 -30.93 17.64 -4.68
C GLN A 86 -30.23 17.09 -3.44
N TYR A 87 -29.01 16.57 -3.60
CA TYR A 87 -28.18 16.19 -2.45
C TYR A 87 -26.96 17.09 -2.35
N GLN A 88 -26.80 17.74 -1.21
CA GLN A 88 -25.55 18.40 -0.84
C GLN A 88 -24.60 17.34 -0.28
N THR A 89 -23.46 17.14 -0.95
CA THR A 89 -22.38 16.31 -0.42
C THR A 89 -21.68 17.06 0.71
N LEU A 90 -21.30 16.34 1.77
CA LEU A 90 -20.49 16.92 2.82
C LEU A 90 -19.12 17.34 2.25
N PRO A 91 -18.53 18.44 2.74
CA PRO A 91 -17.22 18.88 2.28
C PRO A 91 -16.14 17.81 2.43
N ILE A 92 -15.37 17.57 1.36
CA ILE A 92 -14.25 16.61 1.34
C ILE A 92 -12.94 17.39 1.17
N TYR A 93 -12.17 17.51 2.26
CA TYR A 93 -10.95 18.33 2.28
C TYR A 93 -9.64 17.56 2.06
N PHE A 94 -9.58 16.30 2.52
CA PHE A 94 -8.35 15.51 2.53
C PHE A 94 -8.52 14.08 2.03
N SER A 95 -9.76 13.60 1.92
CA SER A 95 -10.04 12.19 1.67
C SER A 95 -10.30 11.91 0.20
N ASN A 96 -9.86 10.72 -0.24
CA ASN A 96 -10.20 10.16 -1.54
C ASN A 96 -10.15 8.63 -1.45
N VAL A 97 -10.59 7.95 -2.50
CA VAL A 97 -10.61 6.48 -2.57
C VAL A 97 -9.23 5.85 -2.35
N CYS A 98 -8.15 6.48 -2.82
CA CYS A 98 -6.79 5.97 -2.67
C CYS A 98 -6.38 5.95 -1.18
N LEU A 99 -6.55 7.07 -0.48
CA LEU A 99 -6.22 7.19 0.94
C LEU A 99 -7.11 6.30 1.80
N ARG A 100 -8.41 6.22 1.50
CA ARG A 100 -9.34 5.33 2.21
C ARG A 100 -9.08 3.85 1.97
N PHE A 101 -8.44 3.50 0.85
CA PHE A 101 -8.08 2.14 0.52
C PHE A 101 -6.81 1.68 1.24
N LEU A 102 -5.96 2.59 1.70
CA LEU A 102 -4.65 2.29 2.26
C LEU A 102 -4.73 1.38 3.52
N PRO A 103 -5.61 1.62 4.51
CA PRO A 103 -5.79 0.69 5.63
C PRO A 103 -6.38 -0.67 5.19
N VAL A 104 -7.16 -0.69 4.11
CA VAL A 104 -7.74 -1.93 3.57
C VAL A 104 -6.67 -2.75 2.85
N LEU A 105 -5.72 -2.08 2.17
CA LEU A 105 -4.58 -2.72 1.53
C LEU A 105 -3.72 -3.47 2.56
N ASP A 106 -3.51 -2.89 3.75
CA ASP A 106 -2.80 -3.56 4.86
C ASP A 106 -3.45 -4.89 5.22
N ILE A 107 -4.77 -4.89 5.42
CA ILE A 107 -5.57 -6.07 5.75
C ILE A 107 -5.51 -7.09 4.60
N ILE A 108 -5.64 -6.65 3.35
CA ILE A 108 -5.53 -7.52 2.18
C ILE A 108 -4.18 -8.21 2.15
N ILE A 109 -3.08 -7.48 2.35
CA ILE A 109 -1.73 -8.06 2.37
C ILE A 109 -1.63 -9.13 3.46
N HIS A 110 -2.11 -8.85 4.68
CA HIS A 110 -2.12 -9.82 5.78
C HIS A 110 -2.89 -11.09 5.42
N ARG A 111 -4.09 -10.96 4.87
CA ARG A 111 -4.89 -12.13 4.45
C ARG A 111 -4.24 -12.93 3.32
N PHE A 112 -3.57 -12.26 2.39
CA PHE A 112 -2.81 -12.95 1.34
C PHE A 112 -1.55 -13.64 1.87
N LEU A 113 -0.90 -13.09 2.91
CA LEU A 113 0.22 -13.76 3.59
C LEU A 113 -0.23 -15.02 4.33
N GLU A 114 -1.49 -15.06 4.75
CA GLU A 114 -2.01 -16.21 5.47
C GLU A 114 -2.21 -17.43 4.59
N LEU A 115 -2.50 -17.22 3.30
CA LEU A 115 -2.91 -18.25 2.35
C LEU A 115 -1.85 -18.51 1.29
N HIS A 116 -1.36 -19.74 1.27
CA HIS A 116 -0.15 -20.08 0.52
C HIS A 116 -0.29 -19.95 -1.01
N GLN A 117 -1.51 -20.15 -1.51
CA GLN A 117 -1.78 -20.27 -2.94
C GLN A 117 -1.86 -18.92 -3.67
N VAL A 118 -1.90 -17.79 -2.93
CA VAL A 118 -2.13 -16.46 -3.52
C VAL A 118 -0.90 -15.54 -3.50
N HIS A 119 0.30 -16.03 -3.17
CA HIS A 119 1.46 -15.14 -3.06
C HIS A 119 1.90 -14.47 -4.36
N LYS A 120 1.81 -15.16 -5.51
CA LYS A 120 2.11 -14.53 -6.81
C LYS A 120 1.20 -13.33 -7.08
N ASN A 121 -0.05 -13.43 -6.64
CA ASN A 121 -1.02 -12.34 -6.73
C ASN A 121 -0.65 -11.19 -5.79
N LEU A 122 -0.17 -11.51 -4.59
CA LEU A 122 0.33 -10.52 -3.64
C LEU A 122 1.52 -9.74 -4.19
N GLU A 123 2.48 -10.40 -4.83
CA GLU A 123 3.61 -9.71 -5.48
C GLU A 123 3.13 -8.71 -6.54
N THR A 124 2.14 -9.09 -7.35
CA THR A 124 1.55 -8.21 -8.37
C THR A 124 0.81 -7.02 -7.75
N ILE A 125 0.11 -7.24 -6.63
CA ILE A 125 -0.56 -6.17 -5.87
C ILE A 125 0.47 -5.18 -5.32
N LEU A 126 1.55 -5.68 -4.71
CA LEU A 126 2.64 -4.87 -4.16
C LEU A 126 3.36 -4.07 -5.26
N GLU A 127 3.56 -4.66 -6.44
CA GLU A 127 4.18 -3.96 -7.56
C GLU A 127 3.30 -2.81 -8.09
N ARG A 128 1.99 -3.03 -8.21
CA ARG A 128 1.07 -2.06 -8.84
C ARG A 128 0.54 -1.00 -7.88
N LEU A 129 0.35 -1.36 -6.62
CA LEU A 129 -0.28 -0.50 -5.61
C LEU A 129 0.68 -0.12 -4.47
N GLY A 130 1.88 -0.72 -4.39
CA GLY A 130 2.83 -0.46 -3.31
C GLY A 130 3.28 1.01 -3.22
N MET A 131 3.28 1.74 -4.33
CA MET A 131 3.59 3.18 -4.33
C MET A 131 2.62 4.01 -3.46
N LEU A 132 1.42 3.49 -3.20
CA LEU A 132 0.43 4.13 -2.33
C LEU A 132 0.93 4.24 -0.88
N TYR A 133 1.84 3.37 -0.44
CA TYR A 133 2.47 3.45 0.88
C TYR A 133 3.19 4.77 1.13
N LYS A 134 3.51 5.55 0.09
CA LYS A 134 3.99 6.95 0.20
C LYS A 134 3.14 7.75 1.20
N PHE A 135 1.83 7.50 1.26
CA PHE A 135 0.87 8.21 2.13
C PHE A 135 0.49 7.45 3.40
N HIS A 136 1.16 6.34 3.71
CA HIS A 136 0.89 5.58 4.93
C HIS A 136 1.42 6.36 6.15
N ASP A 137 0.64 6.48 7.22
CA ASP A 137 1.02 7.27 8.41
C ASP A 137 2.20 6.64 9.18
N ARG A 138 2.19 5.30 9.31
CA ARG A 138 3.20 4.53 10.06
C ARG A 138 3.82 3.36 9.27
N PRO A 139 4.52 3.62 8.14
CA PRO A 139 4.96 2.56 7.22
C PRO A 139 5.99 1.63 7.87
N ILE A 140 6.92 2.17 8.68
CA ILE A 140 7.92 1.38 9.40
C ILE A 140 7.27 0.46 10.44
N THR A 141 6.34 0.98 11.24
CA THR A 141 5.62 0.19 12.24
C THR A 141 4.79 -0.90 11.59
N TYR A 142 4.07 -0.58 10.51
CA TYR A 142 3.32 -1.57 9.73
C TYR A 142 4.23 -2.70 9.22
N LEU A 143 5.36 -2.34 8.61
CA LEU A 143 6.31 -3.33 8.07
C LEU A 143 6.91 -4.20 9.17
N TYR A 144 7.35 -3.58 10.28
CA TYR A 144 7.88 -4.31 11.44
C TYR A 144 6.86 -5.32 11.98
N ASN A 145 5.64 -4.87 12.27
CA ASN A 145 4.58 -5.74 12.80
C ASN A 145 4.27 -6.88 11.82
N THR A 146 4.20 -6.58 10.52
CA THR A 146 3.89 -7.58 9.49
C THR A 146 5.00 -8.63 9.39
N LEU A 147 6.27 -8.21 9.33
CA LEU A 147 7.40 -9.13 9.24
C LEU A 147 7.56 -9.98 10.51
N HIS A 148 7.33 -9.37 11.68
CA HIS A 148 7.42 -10.06 12.96
C HIS A 148 6.30 -11.07 13.16
N TYR A 149 5.04 -10.67 12.91
CA TYR A 149 3.88 -11.53 13.10
C TYR A 149 3.86 -12.70 12.11
N TYR A 150 4.21 -12.45 10.84
CA TYR A 150 4.21 -13.47 9.79
C TYR A 150 5.58 -14.13 9.56
N GLU A 151 6.48 -14.12 10.55
CA GLU A 151 7.85 -14.67 10.41
C GLU A 151 7.81 -16.12 9.87
N ASN A 152 7.02 -16.99 10.49
CA ASN A 152 6.86 -18.39 10.07
C ASN A 152 6.36 -18.53 8.62
N LYS A 153 5.55 -17.58 8.12
CA LYS A 153 5.02 -17.60 6.74
C LYS A 153 5.98 -16.94 5.74
N LEU A 154 6.95 -16.16 6.20
CA LEU A 154 7.87 -15.38 5.37
C LEU A 154 9.31 -15.88 5.40
N ARG A 155 9.67 -16.79 6.33
CA ARG A 155 11.02 -17.30 6.50
C ARG A 155 11.60 -17.85 5.20
N GLU A 156 10.92 -18.84 4.62
CA GLU A 156 11.29 -19.51 3.37
C GLU A 156 10.87 -18.74 2.10
N ARG A 157 10.56 -17.44 2.23
CA ARG A 157 10.07 -16.59 1.13
C ARG A 157 10.83 -15.28 1.03
N PRO A 158 12.14 -15.34 0.73
CA PRO A 158 12.98 -14.14 0.65
C PRO A 158 12.46 -13.14 -0.40
N ASN A 159 11.98 -13.60 -1.55
CA ASN A 159 11.45 -12.72 -2.59
C ASN A 159 10.21 -11.93 -2.16
N LEU A 160 9.24 -12.59 -1.54
CA LEU A 160 8.05 -11.90 -1.03
C LEU A 160 8.41 -10.90 0.07
N LYS A 161 9.35 -11.28 0.95
CA LYS A 161 9.89 -10.40 1.98
C LYS A 161 10.57 -9.17 1.38
N ARG A 162 11.40 -9.35 0.35
CA ARG A 162 12.03 -8.26 -0.42
C ARG A 162 10.97 -7.35 -1.04
N ARG A 163 9.94 -7.91 -1.68
CA ARG A 163 8.85 -7.14 -2.31
C ARG A 163 8.07 -6.29 -1.31
N LEU A 164 7.75 -6.83 -0.13
CA LEU A 164 7.12 -6.07 0.95
C LEU A 164 7.99 -4.89 1.40
N VAL A 165 9.28 -5.15 1.67
CA VAL A 165 10.22 -4.10 2.09
C VAL A 165 10.35 -3.03 0.99
N VAL A 166 10.45 -3.44 -0.28
CA VAL A 166 10.55 -2.51 -1.41
C VAL A 166 9.27 -1.66 -1.52
N ALA A 167 8.09 -2.27 -1.53
CA ALA A 167 6.83 -1.55 -1.63
C ALA A 167 6.65 -0.50 -0.52
N VAL A 168 6.94 -0.88 0.73
CA VAL A 168 6.71 0.00 1.88
C VAL A 168 7.83 1.03 2.04
N ILE A 169 9.10 0.67 1.90
CA ILE A 169 10.22 1.58 2.17
C ILE A 169 10.60 2.41 0.97
N MET A 170 10.64 1.84 -0.24
CA MET A 170 11.06 2.60 -1.43
C MET A 170 10.00 3.62 -1.84
N SER A 171 8.72 3.42 -1.51
CA SER A 171 7.68 4.45 -1.69
C SER A 171 7.92 5.72 -0.85
N GLN A 172 8.78 5.64 0.18
CA GLN A 172 9.16 6.78 1.03
C GLN A 172 10.38 7.55 0.52
N GLN A 173 11.07 7.06 -0.51
CA GLN A 173 12.40 7.57 -0.89
C GLN A 173 12.41 9.04 -1.35
N GLU A 174 11.29 9.52 -1.89
CA GLU A 174 11.16 10.91 -2.37
C GLU A 174 10.86 11.90 -1.23
N ILE A 175 10.34 11.40 -0.11
CA ILE A 175 9.84 12.24 1.00
C ILE A 175 10.69 12.10 2.27
N ARG A 176 11.67 11.19 2.26
CA ARG A 176 12.61 10.96 3.37
C ARG A 176 14.05 11.05 2.86
N PRO A 177 15.00 11.50 3.69
CA PRO A 177 16.40 11.57 3.30
C PRO A 177 17.00 10.19 2.99
N GLN A 178 18.09 10.16 2.23
CA GLN A 178 18.82 8.93 1.97
C GLN A 178 19.35 8.33 3.28
N GLY A 179 19.31 7.00 3.40
CA GLY A 179 19.78 6.29 4.59
C GLY A 179 18.82 6.35 5.79
N TRP A 180 17.64 6.98 5.68
CA TRP A 180 16.71 7.12 6.81
C TRP A 180 16.29 5.78 7.44
N ALA A 181 16.11 4.74 6.62
CA ALA A 181 15.69 3.41 7.05
C ALA A 181 16.77 2.36 6.78
N LEU A 182 16.99 2.03 5.50
CA LEU A 182 17.87 0.92 5.11
C LEU A 182 19.33 1.37 4.96
N THR A 183 20.25 0.49 5.35
CA THR A 183 21.69 0.61 5.05
C THR A 183 21.95 0.50 3.55
N GLU A 184 23.01 1.13 3.06
CA GLU A 184 23.41 1.09 1.65
C GLU A 184 23.63 -0.34 1.15
N ALA A 185 24.36 -1.19 1.89
CA ALA A 185 24.59 -2.58 1.50
C ALA A 185 23.28 -3.38 1.32
N TYR A 186 22.28 -3.13 2.18
CA TYR A 186 20.97 -3.77 2.05
C TYR A 186 20.16 -3.21 0.88
N ARG A 187 20.29 -1.92 0.55
CA ARG A 187 19.67 -1.35 -0.67
C ARG A 187 20.23 -2.00 -1.93
N GLN A 188 21.55 -2.19 -1.98
CA GLN A 188 22.22 -2.88 -3.08
C GLN A 188 21.72 -4.32 -3.22
N TYR A 189 21.54 -5.04 -2.10
CA TYR A 189 20.89 -6.35 -2.10
C TYR A 189 19.45 -6.31 -2.64
N LEU A 190 18.63 -5.34 -2.21
CA LEU A 190 17.26 -5.22 -2.71
C LEU A 190 17.20 -4.97 -4.23
N ALA A 191 18.19 -4.28 -4.79
CA ALA A 191 18.29 -3.99 -6.23
C ALA A 191 18.74 -5.18 -7.09
N ARG A 192 19.21 -6.28 -6.49
CA ARG A 192 19.63 -7.48 -7.23
C ARG A 192 18.44 -8.14 -7.96
N PRO A 193 18.69 -8.96 -9.00
CA PRO A 193 17.65 -9.78 -9.61
C PRO A 193 16.88 -10.67 -8.60
N ALA A 194 15.68 -11.11 -8.97
CA ALA A 194 14.80 -11.89 -8.08
C ALA A 194 15.26 -13.35 -7.88
N ASP A 195 16.10 -13.84 -8.77
CA ASP A 195 16.79 -15.13 -8.70
C ASP A 195 18.02 -15.07 -7.77
N ASP A 196 18.65 -13.90 -7.63
CA ASP A 196 19.73 -13.69 -6.65
C ASP A 196 19.16 -13.31 -5.27
N ILE A 197 18.74 -14.34 -4.54
CA ILE A 197 18.19 -14.24 -3.19
C ILE A 197 19.24 -14.38 -2.07
N THR A 198 20.52 -14.58 -2.44
CA THR A 198 21.55 -14.91 -1.46
C THR A 198 22.00 -13.65 -0.73
N TRP A 199 21.66 -13.56 0.56
CA TRP A 199 22.09 -12.49 1.44
C TRP A 199 22.74 -13.05 2.70
N ASN A 200 24.06 -13.18 2.65
CA ASN A 200 24.89 -13.63 3.77
C ASN A 200 25.85 -12.51 4.16
N PRO A 201 25.38 -11.48 4.89
CA PRO A 201 26.24 -10.38 5.31
C PRO A 201 27.25 -10.84 6.38
N GLU A 202 28.44 -10.26 6.36
CA GLU A 202 29.49 -10.54 7.33
C GLU A 202 29.21 -9.88 8.70
N LEU A 203 29.95 -10.30 9.74
CA LEU A 203 29.85 -9.70 11.08
C LEU A 203 30.00 -8.17 11.07
N SER A 204 30.85 -7.65 10.19
CA SER A 204 31.09 -6.21 9.98
C SER A 204 29.81 -5.44 9.66
N TYR A 205 28.89 -6.03 8.90
CA TYR A 205 27.58 -5.45 8.59
C TYR A 205 26.71 -5.29 9.85
N TYR A 206 26.63 -6.34 10.67
CA TYR A 206 25.86 -6.32 11.91
C TYR A 206 26.43 -5.35 12.94
N THR A 207 27.76 -5.28 13.08
CA THR A 207 28.42 -4.26 13.90
C THR A 207 28.08 -2.85 13.42
N GLY A 208 28.06 -2.62 12.11
CA GLY A 208 27.65 -1.35 11.51
C GLY A 208 26.19 -0.99 11.82
N LEU A 209 25.27 -1.96 11.78
CA LEU A 209 23.87 -1.75 12.15
C LEU A 209 23.70 -1.33 13.61
N VAL A 210 24.33 -2.06 14.55
CA VAL A 210 24.28 -1.72 15.98
C VAL A 210 24.90 -0.35 16.24
N ARG A 211 26.01 -0.02 15.56
CA ARG A 211 26.65 1.29 15.67
C ARG A 211 25.71 2.44 15.30
N ARG A 212 24.86 2.28 14.27
CA ARG A 212 23.85 3.29 13.92
C ARG A 212 22.89 3.53 15.08
N LEU A 213 22.40 2.46 15.72
CA LEU A 213 21.50 2.57 16.87
C LEU A 213 22.18 3.26 18.07
N VAL A 214 23.41 2.84 18.40
CA VAL A 214 24.18 3.42 19.51
C VAL A 214 24.42 4.92 19.28
N HIS A 215 24.81 5.31 18.07
CA HIS A 215 24.99 6.72 17.72
C HIS A 215 23.68 7.53 17.83
N SER A 216 22.53 6.96 17.51
CA SER A 216 21.23 7.65 17.63
C SER A 216 20.69 7.75 19.06
N ILE A 217 21.21 6.95 20.00
CA ILE A 217 20.82 7.01 21.41
C ILE A 217 21.75 7.95 22.19
N LEU A 218 23.04 7.98 21.83
CA LEU A 218 24.07 8.74 22.55
C LEU A 218 24.25 10.18 22.05
N PHE A 219 23.65 10.54 20.91
CA PHE A 219 23.67 11.88 20.32
C PHE A 219 22.27 12.26 19.85
#